data_AF-A0A1Q7KSS4-F1
#
_entry.id   AF-A0A1Q7KSS4-F1
#
_cell.length_a   1.000
_cell.length_b   1.000
_cell.length_c   1.000
_cell.angle_alpha   90.00
_cell.angle_beta   90.00
_cell.angle_gamma   90.00
#
_symmetry.space_group_name_H-M   'P 1'
#
loop_
_entity.id
_entity.type
_entity.pdbx_description
1 polymer ?
#
loop_
_entity_poly.entity_id
_entity_poly.type
_entity_poly.pdbx_seq_one_letter_code
_entity_poly.pdbx_strand_id
1 'polypeptide(L)'
;SDAARRLRFIRRARELGFSLKEIRELLSLRVSRRTTSADIRTRAEAKIVDIEAKIKSLESMEKTLRKLTRVCDGCSPVAQCPILESLDGEDM
;
A
#
# COMPACT_ATOMS: atom_id res chain seq x y z
N SER A 1 23.22 16.43 -14.83
CA SER A 1 23.79 16.65 -13.48
C SER A 1 23.49 15.47 -12.58
N ASP A 2 24.28 15.28 -11.53
CA ASP A 2 24.03 14.29 -10.46
C ASP A 2 22.66 14.48 -9.78
N ALA A 3 22.26 15.74 -9.56
CA ALA A 3 20.95 16.10 -9.02
C ALA A 3 19.77 15.52 -9.83
N ALA A 4 19.83 15.59 -11.16
CA ALA A 4 18.78 15.02 -12.02
C ALA A 4 18.69 13.49 -11.90
N ARG A 5 19.83 12.81 -11.74
CA ARG A 5 19.88 11.35 -11.52
C ARG A 5 19.27 10.98 -10.16
N ARG A 6 19.54 11.77 -9.12
CA ARG A 6 18.95 11.60 -7.79
C ARG A 6 17.44 11.81 -7.78
N LEU A 7 16.94 12.83 -8.48
CA LEU A 7 15.49 13.06 -8.60
C LEU A 7 14.78 11.92 -9.31
N ARG A 8 15.34 11.40 -10.42
CA ARG A 8 14.79 10.21 -11.11
C ARG A 8 14.75 8.98 -10.22
N PHE A 9 15.80 8.77 -9.41
CA PHE A 9 15.84 7.67 -8.44
C PHE A 9 14.71 7.77 -7.42
N ILE A 10 14.55 8.96 -6.80
CA ILE A 10 13.48 9.20 -5.81
C ILE A 10 12.10 8.98 -6.44
N ARG A 11 11.86 9.52 -7.63
CA ARG A 11 10.59 9.35 -8.33
C ARG A 11 10.27 7.88 -8.57
N ARG A 12 11.23 7.12 -9.12
CA ARG A 12 11.03 5.70 -9.40
C ARG A 12 10.80 4.87 -8.14
N ALA A 13 11.52 5.16 -7.07
CA ALA A 13 11.31 4.46 -5.80
C ALA A 13 9.92 4.76 -5.20
N ARG A 14 9.41 6.00 -5.33
CA ARG A 14 8.04 6.33 -4.92
C ARG A 14 6.98 5.59 -5.75
N GLU A 15 7.19 5.47 -7.06
CA GLU A 15 6.30 4.69 -7.94
C GLU A 15 6.22 3.20 -7.53
N LEU A 16 7.28 2.67 -6.91
CA LEU A 16 7.35 1.29 -6.40
C LEU A 16 6.87 1.15 -4.94
N GLY A 17 6.28 2.20 -4.36
CA GLY A 17 5.73 2.14 -3.01
C GLY A 17 6.74 2.32 -1.88
N PHE A 18 7.99 2.73 -2.17
CA PHE A 18 8.91 3.12 -1.11
C PHE A 18 8.51 4.47 -0.50
N SER A 19 8.49 4.51 0.83
CA SER A 19 8.32 5.73 1.62
C SER A 19 9.55 6.63 1.52
N LEU A 20 9.39 7.92 1.86
CA LEU A 20 10.53 8.85 1.90
C LEU A 20 11.63 8.41 2.86
N LYS A 21 11.28 7.70 3.94
CA LYS A 21 12.23 7.13 4.89
C LYS A 21 13.08 6.05 4.22
N GLU A 22 12.45 5.06 3.59
CA GLU A 22 13.17 3.96 2.91
C GLU A 22 14.00 4.48 1.73
N ILE A 23 13.50 5.47 0.99
CA ILE A 23 14.26 6.10 -0.10
C ILE A 23 15.52 6.78 0.45
N ARG A 24 15.44 7.45 1.60
CA ARG A 24 16.62 8.05 2.24
C ARG A 24 17.62 6.97 2.64
N GLU A 25 17.16 5.83 3.14
CA GLU A 25 18.00 4.69 3.49
C GLU A 25 18.68 4.09 2.24
N LEU A 26 17.94 3.86 1.15
CA LEU A 26 18.50 3.40 -0.12
C LEU A 26 19.54 4.39 -0.70
N LEU A 27 19.32 5.70 -0.55
CA LEU A 27 20.30 6.72 -0.95
C LEU A 27 21.57 6.67 -0.09
N SER A 28 21.44 6.41 1.22
CA SER A 28 22.60 6.25 2.11
C SER A 28 23.42 5.00 1.79
N LEU A 29 22.75 3.89 1.47
CA LEU A 29 23.37 2.65 1.05
C LEU A 29 24.18 2.83 -0.24
N ARG A 30 23.69 3.65 -1.18
CA ARG A 30 24.38 3.92 -2.45
C ARG A 30 25.72 4.65 -2.31
N VAL A 31 25.89 5.50 -1.28
CA VAL A 31 27.12 6.28 -1.07
C VAL A 31 28.12 5.59 -0.15
N SER A 32 27.70 4.51 0.52
CA SER A 32 28.54 3.73 1.42
C SER A 32 29.47 2.81 0.64
N ARG A 33 30.77 2.88 0.92
CA ARG A 33 31.81 2.03 0.30
C ARG A 33 31.73 0.55 0.70
N ARG A 34 30.96 0.23 1.76
CA ARG A 34 30.83 -1.13 2.30
C ARG A 34 29.51 -1.81 1.94
N THR A 35 28.60 -1.09 1.29
CA THR A 35 27.30 -1.64 0.92
C THR A 35 27.43 -2.58 -0.27
N THR A 36 26.72 -3.69 -0.20
CA THR A 36 26.63 -4.67 -1.26
C THR A 36 25.25 -4.63 -1.93
N SER A 37 25.11 -5.27 -3.08
CA SER A 37 23.80 -5.46 -3.71
C SER A 37 22.85 -6.29 -2.83
N ALA A 38 23.38 -7.10 -1.89
CA ALA A 38 22.57 -7.86 -0.94
C ALA A 38 21.78 -6.94 0.00
N ASP A 39 22.38 -5.84 0.48
CA ASP A 39 21.68 -4.87 1.34
C ASP A 39 20.50 -4.23 0.62
N ILE A 40 20.68 -3.87 -0.65
CA ILE A 40 19.62 -3.31 -1.50
C ILE A 40 18.53 -4.34 -1.76
N ARG A 41 18.93 -5.60 -2.04
CA ARG A 41 18.01 -6.71 -2.25
C ARG A 41 17.12 -6.93 -1.03
N THR A 42 17.68 -6.96 0.18
CA THR A 42 16.90 -7.12 1.42
C THR A 42 15.84 -6.03 1.57
N ARG A 43 16.14 -4.77 1.20
CA ARG A 43 15.13 -3.69 1.26
C ARG A 43 14.04 -3.85 0.20
N ALA A 44 14.38 -4.36 -0.98
CA ALA A 44 13.40 -4.66 -2.01
C ALA A 44 12.49 -5.83 -1.60
N GLU A 45 13.05 -6.91 -1.03
CA GLU A 45 12.29 -8.05 -0.51
C GLU A 45 11.36 -7.64 0.63
N ALA A 46 11.82 -6.79 1.56
CA ALA A 46 10.95 -6.23 2.59
C ALA A 46 9.79 -5.41 2.00
N LYS A 47 10.06 -4.60 0.96
CA LYS A 47 9.00 -3.86 0.27
C LYS A 47 7.99 -4.76 -0.43
N ILE A 48 8.44 -5.88 -1.00
CA ILE A 48 7.55 -6.87 -1.61
C ILE A 48 6.59 -7.42 -0.54
N VAL A 49 7.11 -7.81 0.63
CA VAL A 49 6.28 -8.32 1.74
C VAL A 49 5.23 -7.28 2.18
N ASP A 50 5.63 -6.01 2.32
CA ASP A 50 4.68 -4.93 2.66
C ASP A 50 3.56 -4.78 1.61
N ILE A 51 3.92 -4.86 0.32
CA ILE A 51 2.98 -4.73 -0.80
C ILE A 51 2.01 -5.92 -0.78
N GLU A 52 2.50 -7.14 -0.62
CA GLU A 52 1.67 -8.36 -0.53
C GLU A 52 0.68 -8.28 0.64
N ALA A 53 1.14 -7.80 1.81
CA ALA A 53 0.27 -7.59 2.96
C ALA A 53 -0.82 -6.54 2.67
N LYS A 54 -0.46 -5.46 1.98
CA LYS A 54 -1.43 -4.42 1.60
C LYS A 54 -2.45 -4.93 0.58
N ILE A 55 -2.01 -5.71 -0.42
CA ILE A 55 -2.90 -6.35 -1.39
C ILE A 55 -3.92 -7.22 -0.66
N LYS A 56 -3.47 -8.13 0.21
CA LYS A 56 -4.36 -9.01 0.97
C LYS A 56 -5.38 -8.24 1.80
N SER A 57 -4.97 -7.13 2.42
CA SER A 57 -5.87 -6.24 3.16
C SER A 57 -6.91 -5.59 2.25
N LEU A 58 -6.49 -5.08 1.08
CA LEU A 58 -7.39 -4.46 0.10
C LEU A 58 -8.37 -5.47 -0.50
N GLU A 59 -7.92 -6.68 -0.83
CA GLU A 59 -8.80 -7.77 -1.30
C GLU A 59 -9.84 -8.15 -0.26
N SER A 60 -9.47 -8.17 1.03
CA SER A 60 -10.43 -8.40 2.12
C SER A 60 -11.48 -7.30 2.20
N MET A 61 -11.06 -6.04 2.14
CA MET A 61 -11.97 -4.88 2.15
C MET A 61 -12.91 -4.91 0.94
N GLU A 62 -12.37 -5.19 -0.25
CA GLU A 62 -13.15 -5.33 -1.48
C GLU A 62 -14.18 -6.45 -1.36
N LYS A 63 -13.80 -7.61 -0.83
CA LYS A 63 -14.71 -8.74 -0.63
C LYS A 63 -15.88 -8.37 0.30
N THR A 64 -15.61 -7.64 1.38
CA THR A 64 -16.66 -7.14 2.29
C THR A 64 -17.58 -6.18 1.56
N LEU A 65 -17.05 -5.15 0.90
CA LEU A 65 -17.86 -4.19 0.16
C LEU A 65 -18.72 -4.87 -0.93
N ARG A 66 -18.15 -5.83 -1.67
CA ARG A 66 -18.90 -6.61 -2.67
C ARG A 66 -20.08 -7.37 -2.07
N LYS A 67 -19.94 -7.92 -0.86
CA LYS A 67 -21.06 -8.58 -0.17
C LYS A 67 -22.14 -7.57 0.20
N LEU A 68 -21.76 -6.45 0.80
CA LEU A 68 -22.70 -5.41 1.22
C LEU A 68 -23.46 -4.81 0.02
N THR A 69 -22.78 -4.59 -1.11
CA THR A 69 -23.44 -4.10 -2.34
C THR A 69 -24.38 -5.10 -2.98
N ARG A 70 -24.27 -6.41 -2.68
CA ARG A 70 -25.20 -7.42 -3.22
C ARG A 70 -26.51 -7.49 -2.44
N VAL A 71 -26.47 -7.15 -1.16
CA VAL A 71 -27.65 -7.17 -0.28
C VAL A 71 -28.37 -5.82 -0.25
N CYS A 72 -27.70 -4.73 -0.61
CA CYS A 72 -28.31 -3.42 -0.77
C CYS A 72 -29.12 -3.36 -2.08
N ASP A 73 -30.43 -3.13 -1.98
CA ASP A 73 -31.34 -3.03 -3.13
C ASP A 73 -31.25 -1.68 -3.89
N GLY A 74 -30.63 -0.66 -3.27
CA GLY A 74 -30.50 0.69 -3.82
C GLY A 74 -31.81 1.49 -3.93
N CYS A 75 -32.94 0.95 -3.46
CA CYS A 75 -34.26 1.56 -3.57
C CYS A 75 -34.89 1.88 -2.20
N SER A 76 -34.51 1.14 -1.16
CA SER A 76 -35.02 1.33 0.19
C SER A 76 -34.51 2.62 0.85
N PRO A 77 -35.25 3.19 1.82
CA PRO A 77 -34.80 4.35 2.57
C PRO A 77 -33.43 4.09 3.23
N VAL A 78 -32.62 5.15 3.37
CA VAL A 78 -31.26 5.07 3.96
C VAL A 78 -31.24 4.43 5.35
N ALA A 79 -32.30 4.62 6.14
CA ALA A 79 -32.48 4.00 7.45
C ALA A 79 -32.58 2.46 7.43
N GLN A 80 -32.74 1.85 6.25
CA GLN A 80 -32.78 0.40 6.03
C GLN A 80 -31.61 -0.06 5.16
N CYS A 81 -30.56 0.77 5.02
CA CYS A 81 -29.43 0.44 4.15
C CYS A 81 -28.49 -0.56 4.86
N PRO A 82 -28.36 -1.80 4.36
CA PRO A 82 -27.53 -2.82 5.01
C PRO A 82 -26.03 -2.48 4.97
N ILE A 83 -25.61 -1.58 4.06
CA ILE A 83 -24.22 -1.08 4.04
C ILE A 83 -23.97 -0.22 5.28
N LEU A 84 -24.89 0.68 5.64
CA LEU A 84 -24.72 1.56 6.79
C LEU A 84 -24.84 0.79 8.10
N GLU A 85 -25.80 -0.12 8.20
CA GLU A 85 -25.97 -1.04 9.36
C GLU A 85 -24.66 -1.80 9.67
N SER A 86 -24.02 -2.36 8.64
CA SER A 86 -22.73 -3.06 8.80
C SER A 86 -21.56 -2.13 9.18
N LEU A 87 -21.57 -0.87 8.71
CA LEU A 87 -20.53 0.11 9.05
C LEU A 87 -20.69 0.70 10.45
N ASP A 88 -21.93 0.82 10.94
CA ASP A 88 -22.25 1.26 12.30
C ASP A 88 -21.91 0.17 13.34
N GLY A 89 -21.60 -1.05 12.88
CA GLY A 89 -21.15 -2.16 13.73
C GLY A 89 -22.30 -2.89 14.42
N GLU A 90 -23.52 -2.77 13.90
CA GLU A 90 -24.71 -3.45 14.43
C GLU A 90 -24.82 -4.93 13.98
N ASP A 91 -23.81 -5.44 13.27
CA ASP A 91 -23.67 -6.86 12.91
C ASP A 91 -23.37 -7.71 14.16
N MET A 92 -24.42 -8.23 14.80
CA MET A 92 -24.40 -9.33 15.78
C MET A 92 -24.66 -10.68 15.12
#